data_AF-A0A2A4J326-F1
#
_entry.id   AF-A0A2A4J326-F1
#
_cell.length_a   1.000
_cell.length_b   1.000
_cell.length_c   1.000
_cell.angle_alpha   90.00
_cell.angle_beta   90.00
_cell.angle_gamma   90.00
#
_symmetry.space_group_name_H-M   'P 1'
#
loop_
_entity.id
_entity.type
_entity.pdbx_description
1 polymer ?
#
loop_
_entity_poly.entity_id
_entity_poly.type
_entity_poly.pdbx_seq_one_letter_code
_entity_poly.pdbx_strand_id
1 'polypeptide(L)'
;MQWQPLNLTASCPAHSNISACGPLGFMYLNLIVQLYSGSKDARIQEHLHRCPHEEDSDEEYDFIIVGAGAAGCVIANRLSAFEKWKVLVLEAGMEQPDVSLVPGLYSTMQGSNVDWGYTTMPDGRSCLERPGQACSWPR
;
A
#
# COMPACT_ATOMS: atom_id res chain seq x y z
N MET A 1 0.91 8.54 6.67
CA MET A 1 2.03 8.38 5.70
C MET A 1 1.51 8.70 4.30
N GLN A 2 2.36 9.06 3.34
CA GLN A 2 1.97 9.38 1.95
C GLN A 2 2.43 8.30 0.98
N TRP A 3 1.69 8.10 -0.10
CA TRP A 3 2.08 7.17 -1.15
C TRP A 3 3.30 7.70 -1.91
N GLN A 4 4.26 6.81 -2.12
CA GLN A 4 5.48 7.07 -2.88
C GLN A 4 5.56 6.04 -4.02
N PRO A 5 5.62 6.50 -5.28
CA PRO A 5 5.71 5.61 -6.44
C PRO A 5 7.05 4.87 -6.46
N LEU A 6 7.14 3.84 -7.31
CA LEU A 6 8.40 3.18 -7.62
C LEU A 6 9.47 4.22 -8.00
N ASN A 7 10.68 4.06 -7.47
CA ASN A 7 11.79 4.93 -7.82
C ASN A 7 12.20 4.69 -9.28
N LEU A 8 11.66 5.52 -10.18
CA LEU A 8 11.96 5.44 -11.62
C LEU A 8 13.44 5.70 -11.93
N THR A 9 14.17 6.46 -11.10
CA THR A 9 15.61 6.67 -11.32
C THR A 9 16.44 5.41 -11.07
N ALA A 10 15.96 4.51 -10.19
CA ALA A 10 16.57 3.20 -9.97
C ALA A 10 16.10 2.15 -10.99
N SER A 11 14.90 2.33 -11.55
CA SER A 11 14.26 1.34 -12.42
C SER A 11 14.51 1.57 -13.92
N CYS A 12 14.73 2.82 -14.33
CA CYS A 12 15.07 3.18 -15.69
C CYS A 12 16.60 3.21 -15.85
N PRO A 13 17.19 2.35 -16.70
CA PRO A 13 18.61 2.42 -17.00
C PRO A 13 18.99 3.77 -17.61
N ALA A 14 20.23 4.21 -17.38
CA ALA A 14 20.79 5.33 -18.13
C ALA A 14 20.65 5.06 -19.64
N HIS A 15 20.07 6.02 -20.38
CA HIS A 15 19.81 5.94 -21.83
C HIS A 15 18.70 4.98 -22.29
N SER A 16 17.71 4.68 -21.43
CA SER A 16 16.49 4.00 -21.88
C SER A 16 15.70 4.83 -22.90
N ASN A 17 15.30 4.23 -24.03
CA ASN A 17 14.39 4.82 -25.02
C ASN A 17 12.89 4.62 -24.69
N ILE A 18 12.58 4.09 -23.51
CA ILE A 18 11.19 3.93 -23.05
C ILE A 18 10.62 5.32 -22.77
N SER A 19 9.51 5.68 -23.42
CA SER A 19 8.86 7.00 -23.26
C SER A 19 8.51 7.34 -21.81
N ALA A 20 8.14 6.32 -21.03
CA ALA A 20 7.86 6.43 -19.59
C ALA A 20 9.09 6.84 -18.75
N CYS A 21 10.31 6.54 -19.23
CA CYS A 21 11.57 6.95 -18.60
C CYS A 21 12.09 8.32 -19.11
N GLY A 22 11.33 9.00 -19.98
CA GLY A 22 11.65 10.34 -20.45
C GLY A 22 11.04 11.45 -19.56
N PRO A 23 11.37 12.73 -19.80
CA PRO A 23 10.88 13.86 -19.01
C PRO A 23 9.34 13.93 -18.92
N LEU A 24 8.63 13.57 -20.00
CA LEU A 24 7.17 13.52 -20.02
C LEU A 24 6.62 12.46 -19.06
N GLY A 25 7.25 11.29 -18.98
CA GLY A 25 6.87 10.24 -18.03
C GLY A 25 7.09 10.67 -16.58
N PHE A 26 8.22 11.31 -16.29
CA PHE A 26 8.46 11.89 -14.96
C PHE A 26 7.48 13.01 -14.60
N MET A 27 7.14 13.90 -15.54
CA MET A 27 6.13 14.95 -15.30
C MET A 27 4.75 14.35 -15.04
N TYR A 28 4.37 13.32 -15.81
CA TYR A 28 3.14 12.58 -15.60
C TYR A 28 3.08 11.89 -14.23
N LEU A 29 4.17 11.21 -13.82
CA LEU A 29 4.24 10.57 -12.51
C LEU A 29 4.18 11.62 -11.38
N ASN A 30 4.89 12.73 -11.50
CA ASN A 30 4.82 13.82 -10.53
C ASN A 30 3.41 14.39 -10.42
N LEU A 31 2.72 14.56 -11.55
CA LEU A 31 1.31 14.99 -11.55
C LEU A 31 0.43 14.00 -10.78
N ILE A 32 0.61 12.69 -10.98
CA ILE A 32 -0.14 11.68 -10.22
C ILE A 32 0.16 11.80 -8.72
N VAL A 33 1.43 11.93 -8.34
CA VAL A 33 1.82 12.10 -6.92
C VAL A 33 1.14 13.33 -6.33
N GLN A 34 1.14 14.47 -7.03
CA GLN A 34 0.50 15.70 -6.53
C GLN A 34 -1.01 15.55 -6.38
N LEU A 35 -1.67 14.83 -7.29
CA LEU A 35 -3.12 14.66 -7.27
C LEU A 35 -3.61 13.55 -6.32
N TYR A 36 -2.81 12.51 -6.12
CA TYR A 36 -3.29 11.24 -5.56
C TYR A 36 -2.37 10.61 -4.49
N SER A 37 -1.30 11.29 -4.05
CA SER A 37 -0.43 10.75 -2.98
C SER A 37 -1.03 10.78 -1.57
N GLY A 38 -2.06 11.60 -1.38
CA GLY A 38 -2.77 11.73 -0.12
C GLY A 38 -3.64 10.52 0.22
N SER A 39 -4.30 10.61 1.35
CA SER A 39 -5.34 9.68 1.78
C SER A 39 -6.45 10.48 2.45
N LYS A 40 -7.70 10.14 2.17
CA LYS A 40 -8.87 10.78 2.79
C LYS A 40 -9.34 9.96 3.98
N ASP A 41 -8.89 10.33 5.18
CA ASP A 41 -9.64 10.04 6.39
C ASP A 41 -9.89 11.31 7.22
N ALA A 42 -11.02 11.95 6.95
CA ALA A 42 -11.49 13.10 7.72
C ALA A 42 -11.90 12.73 9.16
N ARG A 43 -12.24 11.46 9.42
CA ARG A 43 -12.66 10.99 10.76
C ARG A 43 -11.46 10.71 11.66
N ILE A 44 -10.33 10.25 11.09
CA ILE A 44 -9.08 10.07 11.84
C ILE A 44 -8.33 11.40 12.05
N GLN A 45 -8.35 12.35 11.11
CA GLN A 45 -7.68 13.64 11.33
C GLN A 45 -8.24 14.46 12.51
N GLU A 46 -9.54 14.41 12.76
CA GLU A 46 -10.16 15.07 13.91
C GLU A 46 -9.82 14.36 15.24
N HIS A 47 -9.50 13.06 15.20
CA HIS A 47 -9.09 12.24 16.35
C HIS A 47 -7.57 12.03 16.46
N LEU A 48 -6.75 12.47 15.50
CA LEU A 48 -5.28 12.39 15.55
C LEU A 48 -4.66 13.36 16.57
N HIS A 49 -5.42 14.34 17.05
CA HIS A 49 -5.07 15.09 18.28
C HIS A 49 -5.36 14.30 19.56
N ARG A 50 -5.90 13.09 19.44
CA ARG A 50 -6.20 12.18 20.53
C ARG A 50 -5.98 10.74 20.09
N CYS A 51 -4.79 10.42 19.59
CA CYS A 51 -4.25 9.11 19.91
C CYS A 51 -3.87 9.18 21.39
N PRO A 52 -4.61 8.54 22.32
CA PRO A 52 -4.07 8.35 23.65
C PRO A 52 -2.93 7.36 23.48
N HIS A 53 -1.74 7.87 23.20
CA HIS A 53 -0.51 7.17 23.55
C HIS A 53 -0.30 7.38 25.05
N GLU A 54 -1.31 7.04 25.87
CA GLU A 54 -1.03 6.65 27.23
C GLU A 54 -0.55 5.21 27.12
N GLU A 55 0.68 4.97 27.55
CA GLU A 55 1.23 3.65 27.78
C GLU A 55 0.40 2.94 28.85
N ASP A 56 -0.80 2.48 28.50
CA ASP A 56 -1.50 1.48 29.29
C ASP A 56 -1.10 0.13 28.68
N SER A 57 -0.01 -0.44 29.21
CA SER A 57 0.59 -1.69 28.74
C SER A 57 -0.32 -2.91 28.88
N ASP A 58 -1.52 -2.72 29.44
CA ASP A 58 -2.43 -3.76 29.91
C ASP A 58 -3.82 -3.68 29.23
N GLU A 59 -3.92 -3.11 28.03
CA GLU A 59 -5.17 -3.20 27.25
C GLU A 59 -5.39 -4.63 26.73
N GLU A 60 -6.30 -5.36 27.38
CA GLU A 60 -6.79 -6.65 26.87
C GLU A 60 -7.77 -6.44 25.69
N TYR A 61 -7.57 -7.23 24.63
CA TYR A 61 -8.45 -7.30 23.47
C TYR A 61 -9.06 -8.70 23.36
N ASP A 62 -10.34 -8.78 23.00
CA ASP A 62 -11.01 -10.06 22.74
C ASP A 62 -10.50 -10.68 21.43
N PHE A 63 -10.19 -9.83 20.44
CA PHE A 63 -9.71 -10.25 19.13
C PHE A 63 -8.59 -9.35 18.63
N ILE A 64 -7.53 -9.97 18.12
CA ILE A 64 -6.44 -9.30 17.39
C ILE A 64 -6.47 -9.80 15.94
N ILE A 65 -6.70 -8.88 15.02
CA ILE A 65 -6.71 -9.13 13.58
C ILE A 65 -5.40 -8.61 13.00
N VAL A 66 -4.59 -9.50 12.42
CA VAL A 66 -3.35 -9.13 11.73
C VAL A 66 -3.64 -8.99 10.24
N GLY A 67 -3.59 -7.76 9.75
CA GLY A 67 -3.84 -7.37 8.37
C GLY A 67 -5.25 -6.81 8.15
N ALA A 68 -5.35 -5.54 7.75
CA ALA A 68 -6.54 -4.83 7.27
C ALA A 68 -6.72 -5.01 5.74
N GLY A 69 -6.46 -6.23 5.24
CA GLY A 69 -6.80 -6.60 3.87
C GLY A 69 -8.29 -6.88 3.68
N ALA A 70 -8.67 -7.41 2.52
CA ALA A 70 -10.07 -7.68 2.18
C ALA A 70 -10.82 -8.51 3.24
N ALA A 71 -10.19 -9.55 3.79
CA ALA A 71 -10.79 -10.37 4.85
C ALA A 71 -10.76 -9.67 6.22
N GLY A 72 -9.65 -9.02 6.56
CA GLY A 72 -9.45 -8.36 7.85
C GLY A 72 -10.48 -7.26 8.10
N CYS A 73 -10.69 -6.38 7.11
CA CYS A 73 -11.70 -5.32 7.21
C CYS A 73 -13.13 -5.86 7.39
N VAL A 74 -13.48 -6.95 6.70
CA VAL A 74 -14.82 -7.57 6.81
C VAL A 74 -15.01 -8.19 8.19
N ILE A 75 -14.00 -8.88 8.73
CA ILE A 75 -14.06 -9.50 10.05
C ILE A 75 -14.09 -8.41 11.13
N ALA A 76 -13.23 -7.40 11.04
CA ALA A 76 -13.18 -6.28 11.97
C ALA A 76 -14.56 -5.61 12.08
N ASN A 77 -15.17 -5.26 10.95
CA ASN A 77 -16.49 -4.63 10.91
C ASN A 77 -17.60 -5.50 11.54
N ARG A 78 -17.51 -6.83 11.42
CA ARG A 78 -18.50 -7.74 12.00
C ARG A 78 -18.30 -7.93 13.50
N LEU A 79 -17.06 -8.09 13.96
CA LEU A 79 -16.77 -8.26 15.38
C LEU A 79 -17.02 -6.96 16.15
N SER A 80 -16.61 -5.81 15.61
CA SER A 80 -16.81 -4.50 16.24
C SER A 80 -18.27 -4.08 16.32
N ALA A 81 -19.18 -4.73 15.59
CA ALA A 81 -20.62 -4.47 15.69
C ALA A 81 -21.21 -4.91 17.04
N PHE A 82 -20.50 -5.77 17.78
CA PHE A 82 -20.88 -6.14 19.14
C PHE A 82 -20.10 -5.30 20.16
N GLU A 83 -20.77 -4.34 20.79
CA GLU A 83 -20.15 -3.31 21.65
C GLU A 83 -19.36 -3.86 22.85
N LYS A 84 -19.58 -5.13 23.22
CA LYS A 84 -18.83 -5.76 24.32
C LYS A 84 -17.45 -6.25 23.91
N TRP A 85 -17.19 -6.42 22.62
CA TRP A 85 -15.91 -6.92 22.12
C TRP A 85 -14.96 -5.78 21.80
N LYS A 86 -13.75 -5.85 22.36
CA LYS A 86 -12.62 -5.02 21.97
C LYS A 86 -11.84 -5.69 20.86
N VAL A 87 -11.74 -5.02 19.72
CA VAL A 87 -11.09 -5.56 18.51
C VAL A 87 -9.91 -4.67 18.14
N LEU A 88 -8.71 -5.24 18.09
CA LEU A 88 -7.50 -4.60 17.60
C LEU A 88 -7.22 -5.05 16.17
N VAL A 89 -6.92 -4.11 15.27
CA VAL A 89 -6.43 -4.41 13.92
C VAL A 89 -5.00 -3.90 13.80
N LEU A 90 -4.09 -4.79 13.42
CA LEU A 90 -2.69 -4.47 13.14
C LEU A 90 -2.46 -4.55 11.64
N GLU A 91 -2.27 -3.41 11.00
CA GLU A 91 -1.92 -3.31 9.58
C GLU A 91 -0.49 -2.80 9.43
N ALA A 92 0.29 -3.47 8.59
CA ALA A 92 1.68 -3.08 8.34
C ALA A 92 1.78 -1.91 7.36
N GLY A 93 0.83 -1.84 6.42
CA GLY A 93 0.72 -0.79 5.42
C GLY A 93 0.27 0.54 6.00
N MET A 94 0.30 1.55 5.12
CA MET A 94 -0.30 2.84 5.41
C MET A 94 -1.80 2.83 5.14
N GLU A 95 -2.49 3.86 5.61
CA GLU A 95 -3.87 4.13 5.21
C GLU A 95 -4.01 4.18 3.69
N GLN A 96 -5.18 3.79 3.18
CA GLN A 96 -5.43 3.67 1.75
C GLN A 96 -5.16 5.01 1.03
N PRO A 97 -4.21 5.07 0.07
CA PRO A 97 -3.94 6.30 -0.66
C PRO A 97 -4.94 6.54 -1.79
N ASP A 98 -5.18 7.80 -2.14
CA ASP A 98 -6.15 8.22 -3.15
C ASP A 98 -5.81 7.66 -4.55
N VAL A 99 -4.55 7.32 -4.84
CA VAL A 99 -4.12 6.67 -6.10
C VAL A 99 -4.82 5.34 -6.33
N SER A 100 -5.17 4.62 -5.25
CA SER A 100 -5.88 3.34 -5.32
C SER A 100 -7.34 3.47 -5.76
N LEU A 101 -7.91 4.68 -5.68
CA LEU A 101 -9.30 4.95 -6.08
C LEU A 101 -9.48 5.01 -7.59
N VAL A 102 -8.38 5.07 -8.35
CA VAL A 102 -8.40 5.17 -9.82
C VAL A 102 -7.87 3.86 -10.41
N PRO A 103 -8.74 2.95 -10.90
CA PRO A 103 -8.32 1.65 -11.42
C PRO A 103 -7.25 1.72 -12.52
N GLY A 104 -7.29 2.77 -13.34
CA GLY A 104 -6.31 3.01 -14.41
C GLY A 104 -4.90 3.33 -13.92
N LEU A 105 -4.71 3.64 -12.64
CA LEU A 105 -3.41 3.93 -12.02
C LEU A 105 -2.80 2.71 -11.31
N TYR A 106 -3.44 1.54 -11.33
CA TYR A 106 -2.94 0.34 -10.65
C TYR A 106 -1.46 0.02 -10.95
N SER A 107 -0.99 0.23 -12.19
CA SER A 107 0.39 -0.04 -12.58
C SER A 107 1.42 0.84 -11.86
N THR A 108 1.05 2.03 -11.38
CA THR A 108 1.96 2.93 -10.66
C THR A 108 2.18 2.51 -9.21
N MET A 109 1.29 1.68 -8.67
CA MET A 109 1.36 1.17 -7.30
C MET A 109 2.29 -0.04 -7.16
N GLN A 110 2.55 -0.78 -8.24
CA GLN A 110 3.46 -1.94 -8.21
C GLN A 110 4.91 -1.49 -7.95
N GLY A 111 5.58 -2.15 -7.01
CA GLY A 111 6.93 -1.82 -6.56
C GLY A 111 7.03 -0.48 -5.81
N SER A 112 5.91 0.15 -5.47
CA SER A 112 5.86 1.37 -4.67
C SER A 112 5.85 1.02 -3.16
N ASN A 113 5.84 2.02 -2.29
CA ASN A 113 5.80 1.80 -0.83
C ASN A 113 4.51 1.15 -0.29
N VAL A 114 3.49 0.90 -1.13
CA VAL A 114 2.27 0.16 -0.75
C VAL A 114 2.27 -1.28 -1.25
N ASP A 115 3.27 -1.67 -2.05
CA ASP A 115 3.45 -3.04 -2.51
C ASP A 115 4.45 -3.75 -1.60
N TRP A 116 4.12 -4.97 -1.18
CA TRP A 116 5.03 -5.84 -0.42
C TRP A 116 6.30 -6.23 -1.19
N GLY A 117 6.30 -6.11 -2.51
CA GLY A 117 7.48 -6.37 -3.34
C GLY A 117 7.90 -7.83 -3.37
N TYR A 118 6.95 -8.76 -3.15
CA TYR A 118 7.24 -10.19 -3.22
C TYR A 118 7.67 -10.59 -4.63
N THR A 119 8.58 -11.56 -4.68
CA THR A 119 9.03 -12.20 -5.92
C THR A 119 8.92 -13.71 -5.79
N THR A 120 8.50 -14.37 -6.87
CA THR A 120 8.39 -15.83 -6.89
C THR A 120 9.76 -16.47 -7.05
N MET A 121 9.89 -17.74 -6.65
CA MET A 121 11.00 -18.56 -7.12
C MET A 121 10.81 -18.91 -8.61
N PRO A 122 11.90 -19.12 -9.37
CA PRO A 122 11.81 -19.56 -10.76
C PRO A 122 11.19 -20.96 -10.86
N ASP A 123 10.22 -21.13 -11.75
CA ASP A 123 9.52 -22.40 -11.98
C ASP A 123 9.84 -23.02 -13.36
N GLY A 124 10.62 -22.32 -14.19
CA GLY A 124 10.95 -22.72 -15.56
C GLY A 124 9.78 -22.66 -16.55
N ARG A 125 8.65 -22.03 -16.18
CA ARG A 125 7.43 -21.96 -17.00
C ARG A 125 6.89 -20.52 -17.13
N SER A 126 7.10 -19.71 -16.10
CA SER A 126 6.54 -18.37 -15.96
C SER A 126 7.67 -17.33 -15.97
N CYS A 127 7.38 -16.11 -16.44
CA CYS A 127 8.32 -14.98 -16.42
C CYS A 127 9.71 -15.29 -17.02
N LEU A 128 9.76 -16.13 -18.06
CA LEU A 128 11.01 -16.60 -18.67
C LEU A 128 11.90 -15.49 -19.22
N GLU A 129 11.30 -14.36 -19.61
CA GLU A 129 11.98 -13.18 -20.12
C GLU A 129 12.56 -12.29 -19.00
N ARG A 130 12.11 -12.45 -17.74
CA ARG A 130 12.60 -11.63 -16.64
C ARG A 130 13.99 -12.09 -16.18
N PRO A 131 14.89 -11.14 -15.81
CA PRO A 131 16.14 -11.48 -15.14
C PRO A 131 15.88 -12.35 -13.92
N GLY A 132 16.59 -13.47 -13.83
CA GLY A 132 16.40 -14.45 -12.76
C GLY A 132 15.12 -15.28 -12.87
N GLN A 133 14.34 -15.19 -13.95
CA GLN A 133 13.15 -16.01 -14.22
C GLN A 133 12.10 -15.99 -13.08
N ALA A 134 12.02 -14.87 -12.35
CA ALA A 134 11.12 -14.66 -11.22
C ALA A 134 10.01 -13.68 -11.58
N CYS A 135 8.79 -13.93 -11.09
CA CYS A 135 7.65 -13.05 -11.28
C CYS A 135 7.51 -12.08 -10.10
N SER A 136 7.13 -10.83 -10.38
CA SER A 136 6.64 -9.92 -9.34
C SER A 136 5.28 -10.40 -8.86
N TRP A 137 5.08 -10.43 -7.55
CA TRP A 137 3.84 -10.88 -6.93
C TRP A 137 3.27 -9.79 -6.01
N PRO A 138 2.63 -8.76 -6.57
CA PRO A 138 2.12 -7.64 -5.79
C PRO A 138 1.03 -8.11 -4.82
N ARG A 139 0.97 -7.47 -3.64
CA ARG A 139 -0.01 -7.75 -2.59
C ARG A 139 -0.57 -6.47 -2.00
#